data_AF-A0A9E3U8B7-F1
#
_entry.id   AF-A0A9E3U8B7-F1
#
_cell.length_a   1.000
_cell.length_b   1.000
_cell.length_c   1.000
_cell.angle_alpha   90.00
_cell.angle_beta   90.00
_cell.angle_gamma   90.00
#
_symmetry.space_group_name_H-M   'P 1'
#
loop_
_entity.id
_entity.type
_entity.pdbx_description
1 polymer ?
#
loop_
_entity_poly.entity_id
_entity_poly.type
_entity_poly.pdbx_seq_one_letter_code
_entity_poly.pdbx_strand_id
1 'polypeptide(L)'
;MDPWAPINGISLEQYAELSADCSDTQDAAQQAEIVQQKGVSRADWEAAKAGWTARMQDMSLMGQVATRFMPMYQAALARKNPIPQVSYEDYVAMCGCPPVIGIEGTLAHYKLSMTQWTQIAGHWNNIIATNPQYMQHGLLVEQEAARIRAGGAPKPVTIGAGAPQAPQAPQVAPQAPQAYGMQGYGAQPGGWPQQQAYPSYNQQAAQFGNDVGNAFNAFGNALGSFVSGAVGGFAAGSQVMVQWSDGNRYPGTVTLVQNGQVQVAFPDGRQVWVPQQYVSPR
;
A
#
# COMPACT_ATOMS: atom_id res chain seq x y z
N MET A 1 33.56 2.90 10.77
CA MET A 1 33.15 3.52 9.49
C MET A 1 31.87 4.28 9.74
N ASP A 2 31.73 5.48 9.17
CA ASP A 2 30.44 6.19 9.21
C ASP A 2 29.42 5.43 8.35
N PRO A 3 28.33 4.90 8.94
CA PRO A 3 27.32 4.14 8.20
C PRO A 3 26.54 4.98 7.18
N TRP A 4 26.71 6.31 7.22
CA TRP A 4 26.04 7.26 6.34
C TRP A 4 26.96 7.85 5.27
N ALA A 5 28.26 7.52 5.29
CA ALA A 5 29.21 8.04 4.32
C ALA A 5 28.76 7.70 2.88
N PRO A 6 28.73 8.67 1.94
CA PRO A 6 28.41 8.42 0.54
C PRO A 6 29.32 7.35 -0.06
N ILE A 7 28.78 6.54 -0.97
CA ILE A 7 29.51 5.47 -1.65
C ILE A 7 29.80 5.95 -3.06
N ASN A 8 31.08 6.18 -3.37
CA ASN A 8 31.50 6.86 -4.60
C ASN A 8 30.76 8.19 -4.86
N GLY A 9 30.55 8.97 -3.79
CA GLY A 9 29.83 10.25 -3.87
C GLY A 9 28.30 10.13 -3.90
N ILE A 10 27.74 8.92 -3.94
CA ILE A 10 26.29 8.69 -3.93
C ILE A 10 25.81 8.58 -2.47
N SER A 11 25.05 9.59 -2.03
CA SER A 11 24.42 9.58 -0.70
C SER A 11 23.26 8.58 -0.63
N LEU A 12 22.74 8.34 0.58
CA LEU A 12 21.57 7.45 0.75
C LEU A 12 20.32 8.02 0.05
N GLU A 13 20.16 9.34 0.10
CA GLU A 13 19.08 10.08 -0.56
C GLU A 13 19.17 9.92 -2.09
N GLN A 14 20.35 10.18 -2.66
CA GLN A 14 20.58 10.05 -4.09
C GLN A 14 20.42 8.59 -4.54
N TYR A 15 20.88 7.64 -3.72
CA TYR A 15 20.68 6.22 -3.98
C TYR A 15 19.18 5.85 -3.99
N ALA A 16 18.38 6.39 -3.08
CA ALA A 16 16.93 6.17 -3.05
C ALA A 16 16.23 6.76 -4.29
N GLU A 17 16.65 7.93 -4.76
CA GLU A 17 16.14 8.53 -5.99
C GLU A 17 16.46 7.68 -7.22
N LEU A 18 17.72 7.32 -7.40
CA LEU A 18 18.17 6.48 -8.53
C LEU A 18 17.53 5.10 -8.50
N SER A 19 17.32 4.53 -7.31
CA SER A 19 16.59 3.27 -7.14
C SER A 19 15.14 3.40 -7.58
N ALA A 20 14.48 4.53 -7.27
CA ALA A 20 13.10 4.77 -7.69
C ALA A 20 13.01 4.96 -9.21
N ASP A 21 13.98 5.66 -9.82
CA ASP A 21 14.06 5.79 -11.28
C ASP A 21 14.23 4.43 -11.96
N CYS A 22 15.02 3.53 -11.37
CA CYS A 22 15.25 2.18 -11.85
C CYS A 22 14.08 1.19 -11.56
N SER A 23 13.02 1.60 -10.87
CA SER A 23 11.96 0.69 -10.39
C SER A 23 11.26 -0.12 -11.48
N ASP A 24 11.27 0.35 -12.71
CA ASP A 24 10.51 -0.24 -13.82
C ASP A 24 11.32 -1.29 -14.60
N THR A 25 12.59 -1.50 -14.23
CA THR A 25 13.47 -2.47 -14.90
C THR A 25 14.36 -3.23 -13.92
N GLN A 26 14.48 -4.53 -14.15
CA GLN A 26 15.42 -5.41 -13.43
C GLN A 26 16.72 -5.64 -14.23
N ASP A 27 16.81 -5.11 -15.46
CA ASP A 27 17.98 -5.26 -16.31
C ASP A 27 19.09 -4.32 -15.84
N ALA A 28 20.23 -4.89 -15.42
CA ALA A 28 21.36 -4.13 -14.92
C ALA A 28 21.95 -3.13 -15.94
N ALA A 29 21.89 -3.45 -17.24
CA ALA A 29 22.34 -2.56 -18.30
C ALA A 29 21.40 -1.36 -18.46
N GLN A 30 20.09 -1.60 -18.43
CA GLN A 30 19.09 -0.52 -18.48
C GLN A 30 19.14 0.36 -17.23
N GLN A 31 19.31 -0.22 -16.05
CA GLN A 31 19.51 0.56 -14.82
C GLN A 31 20.74 1.46 -14.93
N ALA A 32 21.85 0.93 -15.45
CA ALA A 32 23.08 1.71 -15.66
C ALA A 32 22.87 2.87 -16.63
N GLU A 33 22.07 2.67 -17.68
CA GLU A 33 21.71 3.74 -18.63
C GLU A 33 20.85 4.83 -17.97
N ILE A 34 19.84 4.45 -17.18
CA ILE A 34 18.96 5.38 -16.44
C ILE A 34 19.77 6.27 -15.49
N VAL A 35 20.68 5.68 -14.70
CA VAL A 35 21.50 6.45 -13.74
C VAL A 35 22.58 7.26 -14.45
N GLN A 36 23.07 6.81 -15.61
CA GLN A 36 24.02 7.56 -16.43
C GLN A 36 23.40 8.83 -17.01
N GLN A 37 22.13 8.80 -17.40
CA GLN A 37 21.39 10.01 -17.79
C GLN A 37 21.32 11.04 -16.63
N LYS A 38 21.47 10.59 -15.39
CA LYS A 38 21.50 11.43 -14.17
C LYS A 38 22.91 11.76 -13.69
N GLY A 39 23.92 11.52 -14.53
CA GLY A 39 25.31 11.88 -14.26
C GLY A 39 26.07 10.90 -13.37
N VAL A 40 25.53 9.71 -13.12
CA VAL A 40 26.18 8.66 -12.32
C VAL A 40 26.80 7.61 -13.25
N SER A 41 28.09 7.35 -13.11
CA SER A 41 28.74 6.31 -13.92
C SER A 41 28.24 4.91 -13.54
N ARG A 42 28.27 3.97 -14.48
CA ARG A 42 27.93 2.57 -14.21
C ARG A 42 28.75 1.98 -13.06
N ALA A 43 30.05 2.30 -13.01
CA ALA A 43 30.95 1.81 -11.97
C ALA A 43 30.55 2.34 -10.59
N ASP A 44 30.18 3.62 -10.49
CA ASP A 44 29.74 4.24 -9.24
C ASP A 44 28.38 3.71 -8.79
N TRP A 45 27.48 3.46 -9.74
CA TRP A 45 26.19 2.83 -9.46
C TRP A 45 26.33 1.42 -8.92
N GLU A 46 27.16 0.59 -9.55
CA GLU A 46 27.41 -0.78 -9.08
C GLU A 46 28.08 -0.80 -7.70
N ALA A 47 29.06 0.09 -7.47
CA ALA A 47 29.70 0.26 -6.17
C ALA A 47 28.73 0.73 -5.07
N ALA A 48 27.84 1.68 -5.37
CA ALA A 48 26.82 2.14 -4.44
C ALA A 48 25.78 1.07 -4.12
N LYS A 49 25.30 0.32 -5.13
CA LYS A 49 24.39 -0.83 -4.90
C LYS A 49 25.04 -1.84 -3.96
N ALA A 50 26.27 -2.26 -4.25
CA ALA A 50 26.99 -3.22 -3.42
C ALA A 50 27.20 -2.70 -1.99
N GLY A 51 27.63 -1.46 -1.84
CA GLY A 51 27.94 -0.88 -0.55
C GLY A 51 26.70 -0.60 0.32
N TRP A 52 25.60 -0.09 -0.25
CA TRP A 52 24.35 0.11 0.48
C TRP A 52 23.69 -1.21 0.84
N THR A 53 23.77 -2.22 -0.05
CA THR A 53 23.31 -3.59 0.24
C THR A 53 24.10 -4.21 1.39
N ALA A 54 25.43 -4.09 1.39
CA ALA A 54 26.26 -4.57 2.49
C ALA A 54 25.89 -3.92 3.84
N ARG A 55 25.57 -2.61 3.85
CA ARG A 55 25.10 -1.91 5.04
C ARG A 55 23.69 -2.33 5.48
N MET A 56 22.83 -2.72 4.54
CA MET A 56 21.50 -3.27 4.85
C MET A 56 21.55 -4.73 5.34
N GLN A 57 22.62 -5.47 5.04
CA GLN A 57 22.83 -6.84 5.52
C GLN A 57 23.58 -6.90 6.86
N ASP A 58 24.26 -5.83 7.24
CA ASP A 58 24.92 -5.72 8.54
C ASP A 58 23.87 -5.64 9.67
N MET A 59 23.85 -6.64 10.56
CA MET A 59 22.87 -6.73 11.66
C MET A 59 22.86 -5.50 12.58
N SER A 60 23.97 -4.78 12.69
CA SER A 60 24.08 -3.58 13.52
C SER A 60 23.53 -2.31 12.84
N LEU A 61 23.45 -2.32 11.51
CA LEU A 61 23.07 -1.16 10.68
C LEU A 61 21.74 -1.34 9.94
N MET A 62 21.31 -2.58 9.69
CA MET A 62 20.11 -2.93 8.92
C MET A 62 18.91 -2.07 9.32
N GLY A 63 18.56 -2.07 10.62
CA GLY A 63 17.38 -1.35 11.12
C GLY A 63 17.48 0.17 10.92
N GLN A 64 18.68 0.74 11.07
CA GLN A 64 18.90 2.17 10.93
C GLN A 64 18.86 2.61 9.47
N VAL A 65 19.54 1.88 8.59
CA VAL A 65 19.61 2.19 7.15
C VAL A 65 18.25 1.99 6.51
N ALA A 66 17.54 0.90 6.82
CA ALA A 66 16.20 0.65 6.31
C ALA A 66 15.19 1.74 6.74
N THR A 67 15.23 2.16 8.01
CA THR A 67 14.33 3.20 8.54
C THR A 67 14.52 4.55 7.84
N ARG A 68 15.75 4.87 7.40
CA ARG A 68 16.01 6.12 6.64
C ARG A 68 15.77 5.97 5.15
N PHE A 69 16.13 4.83 4.56
CA PHE A 69 15.97 4.58 3.14
C PHE A 69 14.50 4.51 2.71
N MET A 70 13.66 3.79 3.47
CA MET A 70 12.26 3.57 3.14
C MET A 70 11.47 4.87 2.85
N PRO A 71 11.42 5.88 3.74
CA PRO A 71 10.68 7.10 3.46
C PRO A 71 11.27 7.90 2.29
N MET A 72 12.60 7.87 2.09
CA MET A 72 13.25 8.55 0.97
C MET A 72 12.88 7.90 -0.38
N TYR A 73 12.90 6.57 -0.42
CA TYR A 73 12.54 5.80 -1.60
C TYR A 73 11.06 5.99 -1.94
N GLN A 74 10.16 5.96 -0.95
CA GLN A 74 8.74 6.24 -1.15
C GLN A 74 8.50 7.68 -1.65
N ALA A 75 9.19 8.66 -1.09
CA ALA A 75 9.11 10.04 -1.56
C ALA A 75 9.67 10.21 -2.99
N ALA A 76 10.70 9.44 -3.37
CA ALA A 76 11.22 9.42 -4.74
C ALA A 76 10.23 8.76 -5.71
N LEU A 77 9.62 7.63 -5.33
CA LEU A 77 8.56 6.99 -6.12
C LEU A 77 7.35 7.90 -6.31
N ALA A 78 6.93 8.61 -5.26
CA ALA A 78 5.83 9.57 -5.34
C ALA A 78 6.15 10.76 -6.26
N ARG A 79 7.42 11.18 -6.35
CA ARG A 79 7.86 12.20 -7.31
C ARG A 79 7.93 11.68 -8.74
N LYS A 80 8.38 10.44 -8.92
CA LYS A 80 8.45 9.76 -10.23
C LYS A 80 7.06 9.51 -10.80
N ASN A 81 6.14 9.06 -9.94
CA ASN A 81 4.76 8.77 -10.28
C ASN A 81 3.85 9.67 -9.46
N PRO A 82 3.75 10.98 -9.79
CA PRO A 82 2.87 11.89 -9.08
C PRO A 82 1.45 11.36 -9.18
N ILE A 83 0.79 11.22 -8.03
CA ILE A 83 -0.62 10.83 -7.97
C ILE A 83 -1.38 11.84 -8.83
N PRO A 84 -2.06 11.41 -9.92
CA PRO A 84 -2.83 12.32 -10.71
C PRO A 84 -3.91 12.96 -9.83
N GLN A 85 -3.94 14.29 -9.82
CA GLN A 85 -4.91 15.03 -9.01
C GLN A 85 -6.19 15.16 -9.81
N VAL A 86 -7.26 14.60 -9.28
CA VAL A 86 -8.63 14.75 -9.80
C VAL A 86 -9.50 15.32 -8.70
N SER A 87 -10.40 16.23 -9.08
CA SER A 87 -11.41 16.76 -8.15
C SER A 87 -12.36 15.64 -7.69
N TYR A 88 -13.11 15.90 -6.61
CA TYR A 88 -14.08 14.92 -6.12
C TYR A 88 -15.17 14.66 -7.17
N GLU A 89 -15.63 15.72 -7.82
CA GLU A 89 -16.64 15.70 -8.86
C GLU A 89 -16.16 14.89 -10.08
N ASP A 90 -14.89 15.08 -10.47
CA ASP A 90 -14.26 14.32 -11.53
C ASP A 90 -14.09 12.84 -11.13
N TYR A 91 -13.70 12.55 -9.90
CA TYR A 91 -13.60 11.18 -9.40
C TYR A 91 -14.96 10.47 -9.43
N VAL A 92 -16.03 11.13 -9.00
CA VAL A 92 -17.42 10.61 -9.11
C VAL A 92 -17.78 10.34 -10.57
N ALA A 93 -17.47 11.27 -11.47
CA ALA A 93 -17.71 11.09 -12.90
C ALA A 93 -17.00 9.85 -13.45
N MET A 94 -15.74 9.65 -13.06
CA MET A 94 -14.97 8.49 -13.46
C MET A 94 -15.52 7.19 -12.86
N CYS A 95 -15.94 7.18 -11.59
CA CYS A 95 -16.53 6.01 -10.93
C CYS A 95 -17.89 5.58 -11.52
N GLY A 96 -18.63 6.50 -12.16
CA GLY A 96 -19.88 6.19 -12.85
C GLY A 96 -19.70 5.39 -14.16
N CYS A 97 -18.48 5.38 -14.73
CA CYS A 97 -18.21 4.76 -16.03
C CYS A 97 -18.07 3.23 -15.99
N PRO A 98 -17.31 2.61 -15.05
CA PRO A 98 -17.08 1.17 -15.06
C PRO A 98 -18.34 0.30 -15.07
N PRO A 99 -19.44 0.63 -14.35
CA PRO A 99 -20.69 -0.13 -14.41
C PRO A 99 -21.41 -0.12 -15.77
N VAL A 100 -21.00 0.75 -16.71
CA VAL A 100 -21.66 0.93 -18.01
C VAL A 100 -20.76 0.53 -19.17
N ILE A 101 -19.49 0.97 -19.16
CA ILE A 101 -18.54 0.74 -20.26
C ILE A 101 -17.37 -0.17 -19.87
N GLY A 102 -17.40 -0.75 -18.66
CA GLY A 102 -16.32 -1.56 -18.12
C GLY A 102 -15.11 -0.73 -17.68
N ILE A 103 -14.23 -1.37 -16.89
CA ILE A 103 -13.00 -0.72 -16.42
C ILE A 103 -12.05 -0.42 -17.58
N GLU A 104 -11.91 -1.34 -18.54
CA GLU A 104 -11.05 -1.14 -19.72
C GLU A 104 -11.53 0.03 -20.59
N GLY A 105 -12.85 0.14 -20.82
CA GLY A 105 -13.43 1.27 -21.55
C GLY A 105 -13.25 2.60 -20.82
N THR A 106 -13.33 2.60 -19.49
CA THR A 106 -13.09 3.77 -18.64
C THR A 106 -11.64 4.24 -18.73
N LEU A 107 -10.68 3.32 -18.58
CA LEU A 107 -9.25 3.60 -18.70
C LEU A 107 -8.89 4.15 -20.09
N ALA A 108 -9.44 3.54 -21.14
CA ALA A 108 -9.24 4.00 -22.52
C ALA A 108 -9.84 5.40 -22.75
N HIS A 109 -11.05 5.66 -22.23
CA HIS A 109 -11.73 6.95 -22.39
C HIS A 109 -10.94 8.10 -21.73
N TYR A 110 -10.47 7.88 -20.49
CA TYR A 110 -9.73 8.90 -19.72
C TYR A 110 -8.21 8.89 -19.96
N LYS A 111 -7.72 8.01 -20.83
CA LYS A 111 -6.29 7.82 -21.12
C LYS A 111 -5.47 7.56 -19.86
N LEU A 112 -6.03 6.76 -18.96
CA LEU A 112 -5.42 6.39 -17.69
C LEU A 112 -4.79 4.99 -17.79
N SER A 113 -3.66 4.80 -17.14
CA SER A 113 -3.17 3.46 -16.82
C SER A 113 -3.91 2.90 -15.59
N MET A 114 -3.90 1.57 -15.45
CA MET A 114 -4.46 0.91 -14.26
C MET A 114 -3.77 1.37 -12.97
N THR A 115 -2.47 1.67 -13.04
CA THR A 115 -1.70 2.24 -11.93
C THR A 115 -2.24 3.61 -11.52
N GLN A 116 -2.46 4.50 -12.49
CA GLN A 116 -3.01 5.83 -12.22
C GLN A 116 -4.43 5.76 -11.63
N TRP A 117 -5.28 4.90 -12.19
CA TRP A 117 -6.61 4.63 -11.65
C TRP A 117 -6.56 4.18 -10.19
N THR A 118 -5.69 3.22 -9.88
CA THR A 118 -5.53 2.69 -8.52
C THR A 118 -5.03 3.76 -7.55
N GLN A 119 -4.11 4.63 -7.97
CA GLN A 119 -3.61 5.73 -7.16
C GLN A 119 -4.71 6.77 -6.86
N ILE A 120 -5.48 7.16 -7.89
CA ILE A 120 -6.62 8.07 -7.78
C ILE A 120 -7.67 7.49 -6.82
N ALA A 121 -8.05 6.23 -7.03
CA ALA A 121 -9.04 5.55 -6.20
C ALA A 121 -8.57 5.41 -4.75
N GLY A 122 -7.31 5.04 -4.54
CA GLY A 122 -6.72 4.96 -3.21
C GLY A 122 -6.73 6.30 -2.47
N HIS A 123 -6.40 7.40 -3.16
CA HIS A 123 -6.46 8.73 -2.59
C HIS A 123 -7.88 9.09 -2.12
N TRP A 124 -8.88 8.95 -3.00
CA TRP A 124 -10.25 9.32 -2.69
C TRP A 124 -10.94 8.38 -1.71
N ASN A 125 -10.64 7.07 -1.74
CA ASN A 125 -11.21 6.13 -0.78
C ASN A 125 -10.79 6.46 0.66
N ASN A 126 -9.53 6.85 0.88
CA ASN A 126 -9.06 7.31 2.18
C ASN A 126 -9.78 8.59 2.65
N ILE A 127 -10.00 9.54 1.73
CA ILE A 127 -10.70 10.78 2.04
C ILE A 127 -12.18 10.52 2.33
N ILE A 128 -12.89 9.78 1.47
CA ILE A 128 -14.32 9.50 1.60
C ILE A 128 -14.62 8.75 2.90
N ALA A 129 -13.77 7.79 3.28
CA ALA A 129 -13.93 7.02 4.51
C ALA A 129 -13.84 7.87 5.79
N THR A 130 -13.11 9.00 5.73
CA THR A 130 -12.82 9.85 6.89
C THR A 130 -13.59 11.17 6.90
N ASN A 131 -14.26 11.53 5.80
CA ASN A 131 -14.96 12.81 5.65
C ASN A 131 -16.48 12.63 5.43
N PRO A 132 -17.32 12.95 6.43
CA PRO A 132 -18.78 12.81 6.35
C PRO A 132 -19.43 13.61 5.20
N GLN A 133 -18.77 14.65 4.70
CA GLN A 133 -19.25 15.43 3.55
C GLN A 133 -19.39 14.59 2.27
N TYR A 134 -18.73 13.43 2.19
CA TYR A 134 -18.79 12.52 1.05
C TYR A 134 -19.68 11.29 1.28
N MET A 135 -20.52 11.27 2.33
CA MET A 135 -21.44 10.14 2.60
C MET A 135 -22.37 9.82 1.41
N GLN A 136 -22.68 10.80 0.56
CA GLN A 136 -23.51 10.61 -0.63
C GLN A 136 -22.74 10.09 -1.85
N HIS A 137 -21.45 9.72 -1.72
CA HIS A 137 -20.61 9.26 -2.82
C HIS A 137 -21.27 8.16 -3.66
N GLY A 138 -21.78 7.09 -3.01
CA GLY A 138 -22.42 5.98 -3.72
C GLY A 138 -23.63 6.42 -4.56
N LEU A 139 -24.46 7.32 -4.01
CA LEU A 139 -25.62 7.87 -4.72
C LEU A 139 -25.20 8.71 -5.94
N LEU A 140 -24.16 9.53 -5.80
CA LEU A 140 -23.67 10.36 -6.90
C LEU A 140 -23.07 9.52 -8.04
N VAL A 141 -22.34 8.46 -7.69
CA VAL A 141 -21.80 7.49 -8.67
C VAL A 141 -22.92 6.76 -9.39
N GLU A 142 -23.96 6.33 -8.66
CA GLU A 142 -25.12 5.67 -9.25
C GLU A 142 -25.90 6.60 -10.19
N GLN A 143 -26.09 7.87 -9.83
CA GLN A 143 -26.70 8.88 -10.69
C GLN A 143 -25.91 9.09 -11.99
N GLU A 144 -24.58 9.16 -11.90
CA GLU A 144 -23.73 9.29 -13.09
C GLU A 144 -23.82 8.04 -13.97
N ALA A 145 -23.75 6.84 -13.38
CA ALA A 145 -23.90 5.59 -14.12
C ALA A 145 -25.27 5.49 -14.82
N ALA A 146 -26.34 5.92 -14.14
CA ALA A 146 -27.69 5.97 -14.72
C ALA A 146 -27.75 6.94 -15.91
N ARG A 147 -27.12 8.12 -15.79
CA ARG A 147 -27.03 9.10 -16.89
C ARG A 147 -26.31 8.52 -18.11
N ILE A 148 -25.19 7.81 -17.90
CA ILE A 148 -24.44 7.20 -19.00
C ILE A 148 -25.25 6.06 -19.65
N ARG A 149 -25.91 5.23 -18.84
CA ARG A 149 -26.79 4.15 -19.33
C ARG A 149 -27.97 4.68 -20.15
N ALA A 150 -28.47 5.88 -19.83
CA ALA A 150 -29.50 6.57 -20.60
C ALA A 150 -29.00 7.19 -21.92
N GLY A 151 -27.75 6.92 -22.32
CA GLY A 151 -27.15 7.42 -23.56
C GLY A 151 -26.32 8.70 -23.39
N GLY A 152 -26.11 9.17 -22.15
CA GLY A 152 -25.21 10.29 -21.89
C GLY A 152 -23.74 9.91 -22.11
N ALA A 153 -22.97 10.74 -22.82
CA ALA A 153 -21.53 10.53 -22.93
C ALA A 153 -20.84 10.72 -21.56
N PRO A 154 -19.79 9.95 -21.20
CA PRO A 154 -18.99 10.20 -19.99
C PRO A 154 -18.54 11.65 -19.86
N LYS A 155 -18.56 12.20 -18.64
CA LYS A 155 -18.16 13.60 -18.43
C LYS A 155 -16.64 13.76 -18.67
N PRO A 156 -16.21 14.87 -19.29
CA PRO A 156 -14.79 15.20 -19.33
C PRO A 156 -14.30 15.49 -17.90
N VAL A 157 -13.07 15.07 -17.61
CA VAL A 157 -12.45 15.25 -16.29
C VAL A 157 -11.10 15.92 -16.43
N THR A 158 -10.70 16.68 -15.40
CA THR A 158 -9.39 17.33 -15.38
C THR A 158 -8.45 16.52 -14.50
N ILE A 159 -7.49 15.86 -15.14
CA ILE A 159 -6.44 15.09 -14.46
C ILE A 159 -5.18 15.95 -14.43
N GLY A 160 -4.88 16.55 -13.28
CA GLY A 160 -3.66 17.33 -13.07
C GLY A 160 -2.46 16.45 -12.74
N ALA A 161 -1.26 16.88 -13.14
CA ALA A 161 -0.03 16.32 -12.58
C ALA A 161 0.05 16.73 -11.10
N GLY A 162 -0.02 15.77 -10.18
CA GLY A 162 0.07 16.09 -8.77
C GLY A 162 1.38 16.75 -8.41
N ALA A 163 1.33 17.86 -7.68
CA ALA A 163 2.49 18.31 -6.93
C ALA A 163 2.77 17.30 -5.80
N PRO A 164 4.03 16.99 -5.46
CA PRO A 164 4.34 16.13 -4.33
C PRO A 164 3.76 16.75 -3.06
N GLN A 165 2.73 16.12 -2.48
CA GLN A 165 2.28 16.48 -1.14
C GLN A 165 3.37 16.08 -0.15
N ALA A 166 3.97 17.08 0.50
CA ALA A 166 4.85 16.85 1.63
C ALA A 166 4.08 16.02 2.69
N PRO A 167 4.69 15.03 3.34
CA PRO A 167 4.06 14.31 4.43
C PRO A 167 3.66 15.32 5.51
N GLN A 168 2.35 15.52 5.69
CA GLN A 168 1.84 16.27 6.82
C GLN A 168 2.17 15.47 8.08
N ALA A 169 3.15 15.96 8.84
CA ALA A 169 3.43 15.44 10.17
C ALA A 169 2.13 15.52 11.00
N PRO A 170 1.82 14.48 11.82
CA PRO A 170 0.72 14.57 12.77
C PRO A 170 0.94 15.78 13.65
N GLN A 171 0.08 16.81 13.54
CA GLN A 171 0.06 17.92 14.48
C GLN A 171 -0.51 17.41 15.79
N VAL A 172 0.36 16.84 16.63
CA VAL A 172 0.06 16.58 18.03
C VAL A 172 0.09 17.93 18.73
N ALA A 173 -1.08 18.48 19.04
CA ALA A 173 -1.18 19.67 19.87
C ALA A 173 -0.54 19.40 21.24
N PRO A 174 0.30 20.30 21.78
CA PRO A 174 0.90 20.11 23.10
C PRO A 174 -0.15 20.38 24.17
N GLN A 175 -0.75 19.32 24.71
CA GLN A 175 -1.46 19.39 25.99
C GLN A 175 -0.45 19.30 27.14
N ALA A 176 -0.42 20.37 27.94
CA ALA A 176 0.42 20.51 29.13
C ALA A 176 0.06 19.46 30.20
N PRO A 177 1.04 19.01 31.02
CA PRO A 177 0.83 17.98 32.03
C PRO A 177 0.17 18.56 33.30
N GLN A 178 -1.00 18.03 33.67
CA GLN A 178 -1.56 18.17 35.01
C GLN A 178 -1.22 16.92 35.82
N ALA A 179 -0.37 17.11 36.81
CA ALA A 179 -0.04 16.13 37.83
C ALA A 179 -1.15 16.08 38.89
N TYR A 180 -1.62 14.88 39.27
CA TYR A 180 -2.16 14.61 40.62
C TYR A 180 -2.34 13.10 40.86
N GLY A 181 -1.85 12.62 42.01
CA GLY A 181 -2.54 11.60 42.82
C GLY A 181 -2.04 10.14 42.76
N MET A 182 -1.29 9.74 43.78
CA MET A 182 -0.99 8.35 44.19
C MET A 182 -2.17 7.67 44.91
N GLN A 183 -2.28 6.34 44.79
CA GLN A 183 -2.79 5.28 45.72
C GLN A 183 -3.48 4.17 44.88
N GLY A 184 -3.34 2.86 45.05
CA GLY A 184 -2.67 1.99 46.02
C GLY A 184 -3.38 0.60 45.99
N TYR A 185 -2.59 -0.48 45.93
CA TYR A 185 -2.86 -1.89 46.28
C TYR A 185 -3.88 -2.77 45.53
N GLY A 186 -3.43 -3.99 45.18
CA GLY A 186 -4.27 -5.18 45.00
C GLY A 186 -3.66 -6.26 44.09
N ALA A 187 -2.90 -7.21 44.66
CA ALA A 187 -2.35 -8.39 43.99
C ALA A 187 -3.29 -9.61 44.14
N GLN A 188 -3.34 -10.53 43.15
CA GLN A 188 -3.34 -12.01 43.32
C GLN A 188 -3.50 -12.79 41.97
N PRO A 189 -3.25 -14.14 41.92
CA PRO A 189 -2.40 -14.75 40.90
C PRO A 189 -3.02 -15.96 40.13
N GLY A 190 -2.26 -16.51 39.19
CA GLY A 190 -2.45 -17.86 38.60
C GLY A 190 -2.86 -17.81 37.13
N GLY A 191 -2.38 -18.64 36.21
CA GLY A 191 -1.41 -19.73 36.22
C GLY A 191 -1.30 -20.22 34.77
N TRP A 192 -0.07 -20.39 34.27
CA TRP A 192 0.20 -20.88 32.92
C TRP A 192 0.36 -22.40 32.93
N PRO A 193 0.01 -23.06 31.81
CA PRO A 193 0.80 -24.19 31.34
C PRO A 193 1.49 -23.92 29.99
N GLN A 194 2.58 -24.66 29.85
CA GLN A 194 3.75 -24.46 28.99
C GLN A 194 3.67 -25.15 27.62
N GLN A 195 4.56 -24.65 26.73
CA GLN A 195 5.38 -25.34 25.73
C GLN A 195 4.73 -25.94 24.47
N GLN A 196 5.24 -25.48 23.32
CA GLN A 196 5.96 -26.37 22.39
C GLN A 196 6.99 -25.58 21.56
N ALA A 197 8.19 -26.15 21.48
CA ALA A 197 9.41 -25.59 20.89
C ALA A 197 9.67 -26.18 19.49
N TYR A 198 10.22 -25.36 18.57
CA TYR A 198 10.83 -25.77 17.29
C TYR A 198 11.88 -24.73 16.82
N PRO A 199 12.81 -25.06 15.89
CA PRO A 199 14.24 -24.91 16.13
C PRO A 199 15.02 -23.93 15.22
N SER A 200 16.18 -23.51 15.74
CA SER A 200 17.45 -23.08 15.12
C SER A 200 17.48 -22.14 13.88
N TYR A 201 18.01 -20.94 14.13
CA TYR A 201 18.06 -19.73 13.29
C TYR A 201 19.26 -19.60 12.33
N ASN A 202 19.95 -20.68 11.95
CA ASN A 202 21.31 -20.58 11.37
C ASN A 202 21.50 -20.97 9.89
N GLN A 203 20.44 -21.07 9.07
CA GLN A 203 20.61 -21.33 7.62
C GLN A 203 19.96 -20.32 6.66
N GLN A 204 19.20 -19.33 7.16
CA GLN A 204 18.53 -18.31 6.32
C GLN A 204 19.44 -17.14 5.88
N ALA A 205 20.69 -17.09 6.33
CA ALA A 205 21.59 -15.97 6.05
C ALA A 205 22.24 -16.01 4.64
N ALA A 206 22.19 -17.14 3.92
CA ALA A 206 22.86 -17.28 2.62
C ALA A 206 21.95 -17.03 1.40
N GLN A 207 20.61 -17.04 1.56
CA GLN A 207 19.67 -16.83 0.46
C GLN A 207 19.17 -15.38 0.33
N PHE A 208 19.28 -14.58 1.41
CA PHE A 208 18.80 -13.20 1.44
C PHE A 208 19.55 -12.26 0.48
N GLY A 209 20.81 -12.57 0.14
CA GLY A 209 21.67 -11.70 -0.65
C GLY A 209 21.28 -11.51 -2.12
N ASN A 210 20.63 -12.51 -2.74
CA ASN A 210 20.08 -12.39 -4.09
C ASN A 210 18.63 -11.86 -4.08
N ASP A 211 17.97 -11.92 -2.93
CA ASP A 211 16.57 -11.57 -2.78
C ASP A 211 16.32 -10.13 -2.34
N VAL A 212 17.28 -9.34 -1.87
CA VAL A 212 16.97 -7.93 -1.45
C VAL A 212 16.49 -7.06 -2.64
N GLY A 213 17.01 -7.29 -3.85
CA GLY A 213 16.48 -6.65 -5.06
C GLY A 213 15.05 -7.10 -5.42
N ASN A 214 14.68 -8.34 -5.03
CA ASN A 214 13.34 -8.89 -5.17
C ASN A 214 12.45 -8.65 -3.94
N ALA A 215 13.00 -8.31 -2.77
CA ALA A 215 12.31 -8.17 -1.49
C ALA A 215 11.76 -6.75 -1.32
N PHE A 216 12.39 -5.74 -1.93
CA PHE A 216 11.77 -4.43 -2.12
C PHE A 216 10.59 -4.50 -3.10
N ASN A 217 10.66 -5.38 -4.11
CA ASN A 217 9.50 -5.75 -4.93
C ASN A 217 8.50 -6.64 -4.18
N ALA A 218 8.91 -7.49 -3.24
CA ALA A 218 8.02 -8.31 -2.42
C ALA A 218 7.23 -7.45 -1.40
N PHE A 219 7.79 -6.35 -0.91
CA PHE A 219 7.06 -5.34 -0.14
C PHE A 219 6.04 -4.58 -1.01
N GLY A 220 6.40 -4.27 -2.27
CA GLY A 220 5.47 -3.73 -3.27
C GLY A 220 4.35 -4.72 -3.66
N ASN A 221 4.66 -6.01 -3.77
CA ASN A 221 3.69 -7.08 -4.04
C ASN A 221 2.83 -7.42 -2.81
N ALA A 222 3.34 -7.24 -1.60
CA ALA A 222 2.57 -7.36 -0.36
C ALA A 222 1.56 -6.21 -0.21
N LEU A 223 1.88 -4.99 -0.67
CA LEU A 223 0.88 -3.92 -0.83
C LEU A 223 -0.11 -4.23 -1.98
N GLY A 224 0.32 -4.96 -3.01
CA GLY A 224 -0.53 -5.52 -4.06
C GLY A 224 -1.62 -6.48 -3.56
N SER A 225 -1.38 -7.17 -2.43
CA SER A 225 -2.42 -7.98 -1.77
C SER A 225 -3.52 -7.16 -1.07
N PHE A 226 -3.27 -5.86 -0.81
CA PHE A 226 -4.27 -4.93 -0.32
C PHE A 226 -5.12 -4.33 -1.46
N VAL A 227 -4.55 -4.24 -2.68
CA VAL A 227 -5.16 -3.62 -3.86
C VAL A 227 -6.13 -4.54 -4.62
N SER A 228 -6.07 -5.87 -4.42
CA SER A 228 -7.05 -6.80 -4.99
C SER A 228 -8.50 -6.61 -4.46
N GLY A 229 -8.70 -5.75 -3.46
CA GLY A 229 -10.03 -5.44 -2.90
C GLY A 229 -10.83 -4.36 -3.65
N ALA A 230 -10.27 -3.69 -4.67
CA ALA A 230 -10.93 -2.54 -5.31
C ALA A 230 -11.62 -2.83 -6.66
N VAL A 231 -11.59 -4.09 -7.14
CA VAL A 231 -12.32 -4.53 -8.32
C VAL A 231 -13.21 -5.72 -7.92
N GLY A 232 -14.38 -5.43 -7.34
CA GLY A 232 -15.38 -6.46 -7.00
C GLY A 232 -14.93 -7.52 -5.98
N GLY A 233 -13.82 -7.30 -5.28
CA GLY A 233 -13.30 -8.16 -4.22
C GLY A 233 -13.74 -7.68 -2.85
N PHE A 234 -13.92 -8.61 -1.92
CA PHE A 234 -14.17 -8.31 -0.52
C PHE A 234 -13.10 -7.34 0.01
N ALA A 235 -13.48 -6.27 0.70
CA ALA A 235 -12.56 -5.36 1.37
C ALA A 235 -12.68 -5.54 2.89
N ALA A 236 -11.60 -5.31 3.63
CA ALA A 236 -11.68 -5.26 5.09
C ALA A 236 -12.72 -4.21 5.52
N GLY A 237 -13.64 -4.60 6.40
CA GLY A 237 -14.80 -3.82 6.83
C GLY A 237 -16.08 -4.07 6.04
N SER A 238 -16.04 -4.77 4.90
CA SER A 238 -17.25 -5.08 4.11
C SER A 238 -18.17 -6.07 4.83
N GLN A 239 -19.48 -5.81 4.76
CA GLN A 239 -20.53 -6.75 5.18
C GLN A 239 -20.68 -7.84 4.12
N VAL A 240 -20.61 -9.10 4.54
CA VAL A 240 -20.65 -10.26 3.64
C VAL A 240 -21.58 -11.35 4.16
N MET A 241 -22.02 -12.22 3.25
CA MET A 241 -22.71 -13.46 3.54
C MET A 241 -21.78 -14.63 3.20
N VAL A 242 -21.50 -15.48 4.18
CA VAL A 242 -20.69 -16.69 4.02
C VAL A 242 -21.60 -17.89 3.88
N GLN A 243 -21.51 -18.62 2.77
CA GLN A 243 -22.21 -19.90 2.60
C GLN A 243 -21.42 -21.03 3.27
N TRP A 244 -22.06 -21.77 4.15
CA TRP A 244 -21.46 -22.89 4.87
C TRP A 244 -21.85 -24.24 4.25
N SER A 245 -21.20 -25.33 4.69
CA SER A 245 -21.42 -26.68 4.16
C SER A 245 -22.84 -27.23 4.35
N ASP A 246 -23.62 -26.62 5.25
CA ASP A 246 -25.03 -26.93 5.48
C ASP A 246 -25.98 -26.23 4.48
N GLY A 247 -25.43 -25.42 3.57
CA GLY A 247 -26.19 -24.64 2.58
C GLY A 247 -26.73 -23.32 3.11
N ASN A 248 -26.62 -23.04 4.41
CA ASN A 248 -27.06 -21.79 5.01
C ASN A 248 -26.03 -20.69 4.79
N ARG A 249 -26.49 -19.44 4.83
CA ARG A 249 -25.64 -18.25 4.71
C ARG A 249 -25.64 -17.46 5.99
N TYR A 250 -24.45 -17.12 6.47
CA TYR A 250 -24.24 -16.42 7.73
C TYR A 250 -23.65 -15.03 7.47
N PRO A 251 -24.20 -13.98 8.10
CA PRO A 251 -23.65 -12.63 7.98
C PRO A 251 -22.33 -12.53 8.75
N GLY A 252 -21.39 -11.79 8.19
CA GLY A 252 -20.13 -11.45 8.85
C GLY A 252 -19.50 -10.20 8.27
N THR A 253 -18.41 -9.76 8.90
CA THR A 253 -17.62 -8.61 8.47
C THR A 253 -16.23 -9.07 8.10
N VAL A 254 -15.75 -8.69 6.93
CA VAL A 254 -14.40 -9.03 6.48
C VAL A 254 -13.38 -8.29 7.36
N THR A 255 -12.41 -8.99 7.92
CA THR A 255 -11.31 -8.38 8.70
C THR A 255 -10.02 -8.32 7.91
N LEU A 256 -9.77 -9.31 7.04
CA LEU A 256 -8.56 -9.40 6.24
C LEU A 256 -8.81 -10.18 4.94
N VAL A 257 -8.03 -9.90 3.90
CA VAL A 257 -8.06 -10.62 2.63
C VAL A 257 -6.63 -10.98 2.25
N GLN A 258 -6.37 -12.27 2.00
CA GLN A 258 -5.05 -12.76 1.69
C GLN A 258 -5.15 -14.05 0.87
N ASN A 259 -4.34 -14.18 -0.19
CA ASN A 259 -4.17 -15.41 -0.98
C ASN A 259 -5.51 -16.05 -1.48
N GLY A 260 -6.48 -15.23 -1.91
CA GLY A 260 -7.79 -15.72 -2.41
C GLY A 260 -8.72 -16.26 -1.30
N GLN A 261 -8.37 -16.02 -0.03
CA GLN A 261 -9.20 -16.28 1.14
C GLN A 261 -9.54 -14.95 1.84
N VAL A 262 -10.66 -14.97 2.53
CA VAL A 262 -11.24 -13.83 3.23
C VAL A 262 -11.39 -14.22 4.69
N GLN A 263 -10.76 -13.49 5.60
CA GLN A 263 -11.01 -13.63 7.02
C GLN A 263 -12.28 -12.87 7.36
N VAL A 264 -13.25 -13.56 7.95
CA VAL A 264 -14.56 -12.99 8.31
C VAL A 264 -14.75 -13.11 9.83
N ALA A 265 -15.07 -11.98 10.47
CA ALA A 265 -15.54 -11.92 11.84
C ALA A 265 -17.07 -12.06 11.88
N PHE A 266 -17.54 -13.03 12.64
CA PHE A 266 -18.96 -13.31 12.85
C PHE A 266 -19.49 -12.62 14.11
N PRO A 267 -20.82 -12.41 14.24
CA PRO A 267 -21.43 -11.79 15.42
C PRO A 267 -21.17 -12.52 16.74
N ASP A 268 -20.81 -13.80 16.69
CA ASP A 268 -20.44 -14.62 17.84
C ASP A 268 -18.98 -14.42 18.30
N GLY A 269 -18.25 -13.50 17.66
CA GLY A 269 -16.86 -13.16 17.98
C GLY A 269 -15.82 -14.08 17.33
N ARG A 270 -16.24 -15.10 16.57
CA ARG A 270 -15.32 -16.00 15.86
C ARG A 270 -14.78 -15.34 14.60
N GLN A 271 -13.52 -15.61 14.30
CA GLN A 271 -12.89 -15.23 13.04
C GLN A 271 -12.49 -16.48 12.26
N VAL A 272 -12.91 -16.57 11.00
CA VAL A 272 -12.65 -17.74 10.16
C VAL A 272 -12.15 -17.30 8.79
N TRP A 273 -11.15 -18.01 8.28
CA TRP A 273 -10.70 -17.89 6.90
C TRP A 273 -11.62 -18.70 5.99
N VAL A 274 -12.24 -18.01 5.03
CA VAL A 274 -13.21 -18.57 4.09
C VAL A 274 -12.69 -18.36 2.67
N PRO A 275 -12.66 -19.38 1.81
CA PRO A 275 -12.34 -19.20 0.39
C PRO A 275 -13.31 -18.20 -0.25
N GLN A 276 -12.78 -17.28 -1.06
CA GLN A 276 -13.54 -16.18 -1.66
C GLN A 276 -14.80 -16.62 -2.41
N GLN A 277 -14.78 -17.81 -3.02
CA GLN A 277 -15.93 -18.39 -3.74
C GLN A 277 -17.17 -18.69 -2.88
N TYR A 278 -17.02 -18.79 -1.55
CA TYR A 278 -18.12 -19.04 -0.61
C TYR A 278 -18.60 -17.77 0.09
N VAL A 279 -18.04 -16.62 -0.27
CA VAL A 279 -18.40 -15.31 0.27
C VAL A 279 -19.16 -14.58 -0.83
N SER A 280 -20.26 -13.93 -0.48
CA SER A 280 -20.99 -13.02 -1.35
C SER A 280 -21.20 -11.67 -0.66
N PRO A 281 -21.25 -10.55 -1.41
CA PRO A 281 -21.66 -9.27 -0.84
C PRO A 281 -23.05 -9.41 -0.19
N ARG A 282 -23.27 -8.69 0.91
CA ARG A 282 -24.59 -8.59 1.54
C ARG A 282 -25.51 -7.67 0.76
#